data_AF-A0A2M7FCZ4-F1
#
_entry.id   AF-A0A2M7FCZ4-F1
#
_cell.length_a   1.000
_cell.length_b   1.000
_cell.length_c   1.000
_cell.angle_alpha   90.00
_cell.angle_beta   90.00
_cell.angle_gamma   90.00
#
_symmetry.space_group_name_H-M   'P 1'
#
loop_
_entity.id
_entity.type
_entity.pdbx_description
1 polymer ?
#
loop_
_entity_poly.entity_id
_entity_poly.type
_entity_poly.pdbx_seq_one_letter_code
_entity_poly.pdbx_strand_id
1 'polypeptide(L)'
;ELYWNIFSDYTVPVKTVSVEVTLPEEVPEGGKLESRVYRARNTPWLLAASSVIDRKTLHYTALDMAPQEALTIVAQWEKGIVDKSAYWTDSIKTHWGYIVGFLIVLASLVFGLLHWFFTEKYHQGRGTVIPQYEPPENLHPAMAEVIVKERITDKAWPATIVDLAVRGYVQITEDKPYFMEVIQKFLIILPLGFFIFVLVLFIFAGSLNWTTLPMLSIILVIILAVYRVIRASGNMKGAIIPKNYILERTAPDKLDGLEDYEKKFLNILFGGGRVFSTKEMKKARNAKKQEFYKSISKLKRKLYKETEADTEAYTVGFSVEQKRVGIIVIAIIIGIVVVQFPQSFSFISPYINDQGIAFWISLILAVLIIYSFLHDARLNKEGQILREEWLGFKLYLETAEKYRMQNLNPDVFEKYLPYAIIFGVEKKWAKTFESINMPAPSWYHGAGAYAVGGGNLSGQSFSPSLSSFTSSFSASLASSFSSAGSGGAGGGGGAGGGGGGGGGGAS
;
A
#
# COMPACT_ATOMS: atom_id res chain seq x y z
N GLU A 1 -23.05 -33.57 -34.51
CA GLU A 1 -22.80 -33.33 -35.95
C GLU A 1 -21.31 -33.11 -36.13
N LEU A 2 -20.74 -33.67 -37.19
CA LEU A 2 -19.43 -33.33 -37.70
C LEU A 2 -19.65 -32.26 -38.77
N TYR A 3 -19.10 -31.07 -38.56
CA TYR A 3 -19.05 -30.01 -39.55
C TYR A 3 -17.58 -29.78 -39.89
N TRP A 4 -17.17 -30.11 -41.12
CA TRP A 4 -15.74 -30.11 -41.47
C TRP A 4 -15.48 -29.58 -42.87
N ASN A 5 -14.68 -28.51 -42.94
CA ASN A 5 -14.06 -28.04 -44.18
C ASN A 5 -12.90 -28.97 -44.54
N ILE A 6 -13.20 -30.04 -45.27
CA ILE A 6 -12.24 -31.13 -45.50
C ILE A 6 -11.25 -30.83 -46.63
N PHE A 7 -11.64 -29.97 -47.58
CA PHE A 7 -10.82 -29.66 -48.75
C PHE A 7 -10.85 -28.17 -49.04
N SER A 8 -9.79 -27.44 -48.69
CA SER A 8 -9.73 -25.98 -48.84
C SER A 8 -8.37 -25.40 -49.19
N ASP A 9 -7.27 -26.12 -48.91
CA ASP A 9 -5.90 -25.61 -49.10
C ASP A 9 -5.19 -26.32 -50.26
N TYR A 10 -5.46 -25.86 -51.49
CA TYR A 10 -4.89 -26.43 -52.71
C TYR A 10 -4.84 -25.39 -53.84
N THR A 11 -3.82 -25.47 -54.69
CA THR A 11 -3.48 -24.42 -55.67
C THR A 11 -3.77 -24.81 -57.12
N VAL A 12 -4.21 -26.03 -57.38
CA VAL A 12 -4.49 -26.57 -58.74
C VAL A 12 -5.94 -27.03 -58.85
N PRO A 13 -6.58 -26.97 -60.02
CA PRO A 13 -7.93 -27.50 -60.18
C PRO A 13 -7.94 -29.02 -59.94
N VAL A 14 -8.97 -29.52 -59.25
CA VAL A 14 -9.13 -30.94 -58.90
C VAL A 14 -10.40 -31.49 -59.53
N LYS A 15 -10.25 -32.51 -60.37
CA LYS A 15 -11.35 -33.09 -61.15
C LYS A 15 -12.39 -33.80 -60.28
N THR A 16 -11.94 -34.51 -59.25
CA THR A 16 -12.82 -35.29 -58.38
C THR A 16 -12.26 -35.32 -56.97
N VAL A 17 -13.11 -35.03 -55.99
CA VAL A 17 -12.86 -35.21 -54.57
C VAL A 17 -13.88 -36.21 -54.05
N SER A 18 -13.41 -37.28 -53.40
CA SER A 18 -14.25 -38.29 -52.77
C SER A 18 -13.86 -38.39 -51.31
N VAL A 19 -14.85 -38.38 -50.43
CA VAL A 19 -14.67 -38.48 -48.99
C VAL A 19 -15.61 -39.53 -48.45
N GLU A 20 -15.08 -40.39 -47.61
CA GLU A 20 -15.84 -41.41 -46.90
C GLU A 20 -15.72 -41.15 -45.40
N VAL A 21 -16.86 -41.08 -44.71
CA VAL A 21 -16.93 -40.90 -43.26
C VAL A 21 -17.55 -42.16 -42.67
N THR A 22 -16.76 -42.90 -41.91
CA THR A 22 -17.21 -44.13 -41.22
C THR A 22 -17.35 -43.86 -39.72
N LEU A 23 -18.55 -44.07 -39.19
CA LEU A 23 -18.83 -44.01 -37.76
C LEU A 23 -18.20 -45.21 -37.03
N PRO A 24 -17.84 -45.09 -35.74
CA PRO A 24 -17.27 -46.21 -34.98
C PRO A 24 -18.27 -47.36 -34.77
N GLU A 25 -19.55 -47.03 -34.57
CA GLU A 25 -20.66 -47.97 -34.38
C GLU A 25 -21.78 -47.71 -35.41
N GLU A 26 -22.61 -48.73 -35.66
CA GLU A 26 -23.80 -48.58 -36.52
C GLU A 26 -24.91 -47.78 -35.83
N VAL A 27 -25.58 -46.91 -36.58
CA VAL A 27 -26.78 -46.20 -36.13
C VAL A 27 -27.92 -47.23 -35.92
N PRO A 28 -28.63 -47.20 -34.78
CA PRO A 28 -29.78 -48.08 -34.53
C PRO A 28 -30.84 -47.98 -35.64
N GLU A 29 -31.63 -49.05 -35.84
CA GLU A 29 -32.74 -49.00 -36.80
C GLU A 29 -33.73 -47.87 -36.44
N GLY A 30 -34.05 -47.03 -37.43
CA GLY A 30 -34.89 -45.84 -37.23
C GLY A 30 -34.16 -44.62 -36.65
N GLY A 31 -32.86 -44.73 -36.33
CA GLY A 31 -32.05 -43.62 -35.88
C GLY A 31 -31.71 -42.63 -37.00
N LYS A 32 -31.52 -41.36 -36.65
CA LYS A 32 -31.17 -40.31 -37.61
C LYS A 32 -29.72 -40.42 -38.07
N LEU A 33 -29.53 -40.52 -39.38
CA LEU A 33 -28.25 -40.37 -40.08
C LEU A 33 -28.45 -39.50 -41.32
N GLU A 34 -27.90 -38.28 -41.31
CA GLU A 34 -28.05 -37.32 -42.40
C GLU A 34 -26.69 -36.87 -42.92
N SER A 35 -26.57 -36.77 -44.25
CA SER A 35 -25.41 -36.21 -44.94
C SER A 35 -25.80 -34.90 -45.63
N ARG A 36 -24.98 -33.86 -45.51
CA ARG A 36 -25.07 -32.64 -46.33
C ARG A 36 -23.70 -32.23 -46.81
N VAL A 37 -23.64 -31.59 -47.97
CA VAL A 37 -22.40 -31.07 -48.56
C VAL A 37 -22.62 -29.62 -48.98
N TYR A 38 -21.64 -28.77 -48.70
CA TYR A 38 -21.64 -27.35 -49.05
C TYR A 38 -20.35 -27.01 -49.81
N ARG A 39 -20.47 -26.14 -50.82
CA ARG A 39 -19.34 -25.57 -51.57
C ARG A 39 -19.34 -24.06 -51.40
N ALA A 40 -18.16 -23.46 -51.29
CA ALA A 40 -18.02 -22.03 -51.04
C ALA A 40 -18.34 -21.11 -52.24
N ARG A 41 -18.46 -21.66 -53.46
CA ARG A 41 -18.72 -20.88 -54.68
C ARG A 41 -20.12 -21.17 -55.23
N ASN A 42 -20.70 -20.23 -55.97
CA ASN A 42 -22.00 -20.33 -56.65
C ASN A 42 -21.97 -21.27 -57.88
N THR A 43 -21.21 -22.37 -57.78
CA THR A 43 -21.18 -23.46 -58.77
C THR A 43 -22.48 -24.26 -58.68
N PRO A 44 -22.97 -24.84 -59.80
CA PRO A 44 -24.22 -25.59 -59.78
C PRO A 44 -24.18 -26.72 -58.74
N TRP A 45 -25.19 -26.80 -57.85
CA TRP A 45 -25.32 -27.85 -56.83
C TRP A 45 -25.25 -29.27 -57.40
N LEU A 46 -25.46 -29.45 -58.71
CA LEU A 46 -25.39 -30.71 -59.44
C LEU A 46 -24.00 -31.36 -59.46
N LEU A 47 -22.94 -30.63 -59.09
CA LEU A 47 -21.55 -31.13 -59.08
C LEU A 47 -21.04 -31.50 -57.68
N ALA A 48 -21.92 -31.55 -56.68
CA ALA A 48 -21.62 -32.13 -55.37
C ALA A 48 -22.79 -32.99 -54.91
N ALA A 49 -22.48 -34.16 -54.37
CA ALA A 49 -23.48 -35.06 -53.84
C ALA A 49 -23.02 -35.65 -52.52
N SER A 50 -23.98 -35.94 -51.66
CA SER A 50 -23.78 -36.69 -50.43
C SER A 50 -24.80 -37.81 -50.37
N SER A 51 -24.39 -39.00 -49.97
CA SER A 51 -25.24 -40.16 -49.80
C SER A 51 -24.89 -40.89 -48.51
N VAL A 52 -25.87 -41.59 -47.96
CA VAL A 52 -25.69 -42.54 -46.87
C VAL A 52 -25.61 -43.92 -47.52
N ILE A 53 -24.45 -44.58 -47.41
CA ILE A 53 -24.22 -45.90 -48.03
C ILE A 53 -24.90 -46.98 -47.18
N ASP A 54 -24.70 -46.93 -45.87
CA ASP A 54 -25.26 -47.84 -44.88
C ASP A 54 -25.48 -47.11 -43.54
N ARG A 55 -25.84 -47.83 -42.48
CA ARG A 55 -26.07 -47.24 -41.14
C ARG A 55 -24.80 -46.77 -40.43
N LYS A 56 -23.63 -46.82 -41.07
CA LYS A 56 -22.32 -46.49 -40.51
C LYS A 56 -21.53 -45.51 -41.38
N THR A 57 -21.78 -45.48 -42.68
CA THR A 57 -20.88 -44.91 -43.68
C THR A 57 -21.61 -43.89 -44.53
N LEU A 58 -21.06 -42.68 -44.57
CA LEU A 58 -21.53 -41.58 -45.42
C LEU A 58 -20.48 -41.29 -46.49
N HIS A 59 -20.94 -41.08 -47.72
CA HIS A 59 -20.09 -40.77 -48.87
C HIS A 59 -20.40 -39.40 -49.42
N TYR A 60 -19.34 -38.67 -49.75
CA TYR A 60 -19.41 -37.34 -50.30
C TYR A 60 -18.55 -37.27 -51.55
N THR A 61 -19.07 -36.66 -52.60
CA THR A 61 -18.35 -36.46 -53.85
C THR A 61 -18.52 -35.03 -54.35
N ALA A 62 -17.45 -34.47 -54.90
CA ALA A 62 -17.48 -33.19 -55.60
C ALA A 62 -16.65 -33.28 -56.88
N LEU A 63 -17.16 -32.70 -57.95
CA LEU A 63 -16.52 -32.66 -59.26
C LEU A 63 -16.08 -31.23 -59.60
N ASP A 64 -15.00 -31.15 -60.39
CA ASP A 64 -14.45 -29.92 -60.96
C ASP A 64 -14.31 -28.80 -59.92
N MET A 65 -13.47 -29.06 -58.92
CA MET A 65 -13.14 -28.14 -57.84
C MET A 65 -12.08 -27.13 -58.32
N ALA A 66 -12.41 -25.83 -58.28
CA ALA A 66 -11.48 -24.77 -58.66
C ALA A 66 -10.38 -24.59 -57.60
N PRO A 67 -9.18 -24.05 -57.91
CA PRO A 67 -8.16 -23.78 -56.90
C PRO A 67 -8.72 -23.01 -55.69
N GLN A 68 -8.38 -23.46 -54.48
CA GLN A 68 -8.80 -22.87 -53.19
C GLN A 68 -10.32 -22.83 -52.94
N GLU A 69 -11.12 -23.62 -53.65
CA GLU A 69 -12.55 -23.75 -53.37
C GLU A 69 -12.78 -24.67 -52.15
N ALA A 70 -13.49 -24.18 -51.13
CA ALA A 70 -13.74 -24.99 -49.94
C ALA A 70 -14.90 -25.98 -50.16
N LEU A 71 -14.65 -27.27 -49.90
CA LEU A 71 -15.66 -28.31 -49.73
C LEU A 71 -15.89 -28.54 -48.23
N THR A 72 -17.13 -28.36 -47.81
CA THR A 72 -17.57 -28.59 -46.43
C THR A 72 -18.54 -29.74 -46.38
N ILE A 73 -18.27 -30.72 -45.53
CA ILE A 73 -19.16 -31.83 -45.28
C ILE A 73 -19.84 -31.67 -43.94
N VAL A 74 -21.09 -32.12 -43.86
CA VAL A 74 -21.82 -32.24 -42.62
C VAL A 74 -22.34 -33.66 -42.50
N ALA A 75 -21.96 -34.34 -41.42
CA ALA A 75 -22.52 -35.62 -41.03
C ALA A 75 -23.27 -35.42 -39.71
N GLN A 76 -24.55 -35.75 -39.68
CA GLN A 76 -25.39 -35.68 -38.49
C GLN A 76 -25.84 -37.08 -38.10
N TRP A 77 -25.73 -37.40 -36.81
CA TRP A 77 -26.09 -38.69 -36.25
C TRP A 77 -26.69 -38.50 -34.84
N GLU A 78 -27.37 -39.52 -34.33
CA GLU A 78 -27.94 -39.48 -32.97
C GLU A 78 -26.87 -39.51 -31.87
N LYS A 79 -27.19 -38.92 -30.70
CA LYS A 79 -26.26 -38.91 -29.57
C LYS A 79 -26.01 -40.35 -29.09
N GLY A 80 -24.76 -40.68 -28.80
CA GLY A 80 -24.35 -41.97 -28.24
C GLY A 80 -23.40 -42.78 -29.11
N ILE A 81 -23.34 -42.49 -30.42
CA ILE A 81 -22.50 -43.25 -31.36
C ILE A 81 -21.01 -42.88 -31.27
N VAL A 82 -20.71 -41.61 -30.99
CA VAL A 82 -19.34 -41.14 -30.77
C VAL A 82 -19.19 -40.80 -29.29
N ASP A 83 -18.19 -41.42 -28.64
CA ASP A 83 -17.92 -41.17 -27.24
C ASP A 83 -17.44 -39.73 -27.03
N LYS A 84 -18.12 -39.02 -26.13
CA LYS A 84 -17.75 -37.65 -25.74
C LYS A 84 -16.44 -37.61 -24.95
N SER A 85 -15.99 -38.73 -24.39
CA SER A 85 -14.71 -38.82 -23.68
C SER A 85 -13.52 -38.46 -24.58
N ALA A 86 -13.60 -38.77 -25.88
CA ALA A 86 -12.58 -38.44 -26.89
C ALA A 86 -12.29 -36.94 -26.94
N TYR A 87 -13.34 -36.10 -26.82
CA TYR A 87 -13.19 -34.64 -26.75
C TYR A 87 -12.38 -34.21 -25.53
N TRP A 88 -12.67 -34.78 -24.35
CA TRP A 88 -11.95 -34.42 -23.12
C TRP A 88 -10.52 -34.94 -23.12
N THR A 89 -10.27 -36.15 -23.64
CA THR A 89 -8.91 -36.67 -23.76
C THR A 89 -8.06 -35.82 -24.68
N ASP A 90 -8.61 -35.39 -25.82
CA ASP A 90 -7.85 -34.55 -26.76
C ASP A 90 -7.74 -33.12 -26.27
N SER A 91 -8.78 -32.57 -25.62
CA SER A 91 -8.71 -31.24 -25.01
C SER A 91 -7.65 -31.16 -23.91
N ILE A 92 -7.59 -32.17 -23.04
CA ILE A 92 -6.58 -32.23 -21.98
C ILE A 92 -5.19 -32.40 -22.58
N LYS A 93 -4.99 -33.32 -23.54
CA LYS A 93 -3.70 -33.48 -24.23
C LYS A 93 -3.28 -32.22 -24.97
N THR A 94 -4.23 -31.48 -25.53
CA THR A 94 -3.98 -30.25 -26.29
C THR A 94 -3.72 -29.06 -25.38
N HIS A 95 -4.13 -29.07 -24.10
CA HIS A 95 -3.99 -27.91 -23.20
C HIS A 95 -3.31 -28.25 -21.88
N TRP A 96 -2.59 -29.38 -21.80
CA TRP A 96 -2.07 -29.91 -20.54
C TRP A 96 -1.16 -28.90 -19.82
N GLY A 97 -0.30 -28.18 -20.55
CA GLY A 97 0.64 -27.22 -19.95
C GLY A 97 -0.06 -26.03 -19.28
N TYR A 98 -1.16 -25.56 -19.87
CA TYR A 98 -1.99 -24.51 -19.26
C TYR A 98 -2.70 -25.00 -18.00
N ILE A 99 -3.26 -26.21 -18.04
CA ILE A 99 -3.96 -26.82 -16.91
C ILE A 99 -3.01 -27.03 -15.74
N VAL A 100 -1.86 -27.67 -15.99
CA VAL A 100 -0.86 -27.95 -14.96
C VAL A 100 -0.25 -26.65 -14.43
N GLY A 101 0.06 -25.68 -15.30
CA GLY A 101 0.55 -24.37 -14.88
C GLY A 101 -0.42 -23.65 -13.94
N PHE A 102 -1.71 -23.63 -14.29
CA PHE A 102 -2.75 -23.06 -13.43
C PHE A 102 -2.82 -23.76 -12.06
N LEU A 103 -2.79 -25.09 -12.04
CA LEU A 103 -2.83 -25.87 -10.80
C LEU A 103 -1.61 -25.60 -9.89
N ILE A 104 -0.42 -25.44 -10.48
CA ILE A 104 0.82 -25.12 -9.74
C ILE A 104 0.70 -23.75 -9.04
N VAL A 105 0.21 -22.73 -9.76
CA VAL A 105 0.00 -21.40 -9.18
C VAL A 105 -1.08 -21.43 -8.10
N LEU A 106 -2.19 -22.13 -8.35
CA LEU A 106 -3.27 -22.29 -7.38
C LEU A 106 -2.79 -22.99 -6.11
N ALA A 107 -2.05 -24.10 -6.23
CA ALA A 107 -1.48 -24.83 -5.10
C ALA A 107 -0.50 -23.96 -4.30
N SER A 108 0.31 -23.13 -4.98
CA SER A 108 1.25 -22.21 -4.34
C SER A 108 0.55 -21.11 -3.55
N LEU A 109 -0.57 -20.58 -4.09
CA LEU A 109 -1.42 -19.63 -3.38
C LEU A 109 -2.08 -20.27 -2.15
N VAL A 110 -2.62 -21.48 -2.30
CA VAL A 110 -3.22 -22.23 -1.18
C VAL A 110 -2.16 -22.51 -0.11
N PHE A 111 -0.97 -22.95 -0.50
CA PHE A 111 0.15 -23.13 0.42
C PHE A 111 0.50 -21.83 1.15
N GLY A 112 0.64 -20.71 0.43
CA GLY A 112 0.94 -19.41 1.01
C GLY A 112 -0.12 -18.95 2.02
N LEU A 113 -1.41 -19.11 1.67
CA LEU A 113 -2.54 -18.80 2.54
C LEU A 113 -2.57 -19.70 3.79
N LEU A 114 -2.32 -21.00 3.64
CA LEU A 114 -2.24 -21.93 4.77
C LEU A 114 -1.06 -21.59 5.67
N HIS A 115 0.12 -21.35 5.08
CA HIS A 115 1.32 -20.96 5.83
C HIS A 115 1.08 -19.67 6.62
N TRP A 116 0.51 -18.64 6.00
CA TRP A 116 0.09 -17.41 6.67
C TRP A 116 -0.95 -17.67 7.78
N PHE A 117 -1.98 -18.46 7.51
CA PHE A 117 -3.03 -18.77 8.49
C PHE A 117 -2.46 -19.49 9.72
N PHE A 118 -1.59 -20.47 9.51
CA PHE A 118 -0.99 -21.21 10.61
C PHE A 118 -0.04 -20.35 11.42
N THR A 119 0.80 -19.51 10.82
CA THR A 119 1.74 -18.67 11.58
C THR A 119 1.09 -17.45 12.23
N GLU A 120 0.17 -16.75 11.55
CA GLU A 120 -0.37 -15.48 12.03
C GLU A 120 -1.62 -15.65 12.90
N LYS A 121 -2.48 -16.62 12.56
CA LYS A 121 -3.79 -16.78 13.20
C LYS A 121 -3.86 -17.94 14.19
N TYR A 122 -3.10 -19.02 13.95
CA TYR A 122 -3.18 -20.24 14.77
C TYR A 122 -2.11 -20.30 15.87
N HIS A 123 -0.89 -19.80 15.63
CA HIS A 123 0.05 -19.52 16.72
C HIS A 123 -0.43 -18.25 17.42
N GLN A 124 -1.19 -18.40 18.50
CA GLN A 124 -1.55 -17.31 19.40
C GLN A 124 -0.72 -17.51 20.66
N GLY A 125 -0.17 -16.42 21.21
CA GLY A 125 0.69 -16.44 22.39
C GLY A 125 -0.05 -16.94 23.63
N ARG A 126 -0.35 -16.07 24.59
CA ARG A 126 -1.19 -16.42 25.75
C ARG A 126 -2.67 -16.44 25.37
N GLY A 127 -3.07 -15.87 24.22
CA GLY A 127 -4.46 -15.83 23.74
C GLY A 127 -5.35 -14.83 24.48
N THR A 128 -4.83 -14.17 25.51
CA THR A 128 -5.50 -13.11 26.27
C THR A 128 -4.56 -11.93 26.46
N VAL A 129 -4.98 -10.75 26.01
CA VAL A 129 -4.23 -9.50 26.21
C VAL A 129 -4.55 -8.95 27.60
N ILE A 130 -3.58 -9.04 28.52
CA ILE A 130 -3.69 -8.51 29.88
C ILE A 130 -3.17 -7.06 29.88
N PRO A 131 -3.88 -6.08 30.48
CA PRO A 131 -3.36 -4.72 30.62
C PRO A 131 -2.00 -4.70 31.32
N GLN A 132 -1.02 -4.06 30.69
CA GLN A 132 0.31 -3.83 31.27
C GLN A 132 0.45 -2.36 31.63
N TYR A 133 1.01 -2.05 32.80
CA TYR A 133 1.15 -0.66 33.30
C TYR A 133 2.46 -0.01 32.89
N GLU A 134 3.45 -0.82 32.55
CA GLU A 134 4.80 -0.40 32.17
C GLU A 134 5.19 -0.98 30.82
N PRO A 135 6.08 -0.32 30.07
CA PRO A 135 6.65 -0.84 28.83
C PRO A 135 7.35 -2.20 29.08
N PRO A 136 6.93 -3.29 28.41
CA PRO A 136 7.61 -4.58 28.51
C PRO A 136 9.09 -4.49 28.15
N GLU A 137 9.93 -5.22 28.88
CA GLU A 137 11.39 -5.30 28.68
C GLU A 137 12.13 -3.94 28.65
N ASN A 138 11.47 -2.84 29.06
CA ASN A 138 11.98 -1.47 28.94
C ASN A 138 12.44 -1.08 27.51
N LEU A 139 11.90 -1.73 26.46
CA LEU A 139 12.31 -1.40 25.10
C LEU A 139 11.88 0.01 24.72
N HIS A 140 12.76 0.69 23.98
CA HIS A 140 12.49 2.03 23.48
C HIS A 140 11.35 2.05 22.44
N PRO A 141 10.67 3.20 22.24
CA PRO A 141 9.47 3.27 21.41
C PRO A 141 9.64 2.75 19.99
N ALA A 142 10.80 2.98 19.36
CA ALA A 142 11.04 2.52 18.00
C ALA A 142 11.18 1.00 17.90
N MET A 143 11.81 0.36 18.90
CA MET A 143 11.92 -1.10 19.00
C MET A 143 10.55 -1.72 19.32
N ALA A 144 9.79 -1.11 20.24
CA ALA A 144 8.41 -1.52 20.54
C ALA A 144 7.51 -1.48 19.28
N GLU A 145 7.69 -0.50 18.41
CA GLU A 145 6.95 -0.42 17.15
C GLU A 145 7.33 -1.56 16.18
N VAL A 146 8.60 -1.95 16.14
CA VAL A 146 9.07 -3.12 15.36
C VAL A 146 8.37 -4.38 15.85
N ILE A 147 8.31 -4.62 17.16
CA ILE A 147 7.63 -5.80 17.73
C ILE A 147 6.12 -5.78 17.44
N VAL A 148 5.45 -4.67 17.67
CA VAL A 148 3.97 -4.62 17.59
C VAL A 148 3.43 -4.60 16.17
N LYS A 149 4.10 -3.88 15.27
CA LYS A 149 3.63 -3.67 13.90
C LYS A 149 4.42 -4.47 12.87
N GLU A 150 5.53 -5.09 13.26
CA GLU A 150 6.48 -5.79 12.37
C GLU A 150 7.00 -4.87 11.25
N ARG A 151 6.84 -3.55 11.42
CA ARG A 151 7.28 -2.53 10.48
C ARG A 151 7.46 -1.19 11.17
N ILE A 152 8.46 -0.45 10.71
CA ILE A 152 8.71 0.92 11.16
C ILE A 152 7.88 1.88 10.31
N THR A 153 6.92 2.56 10.93
CA THR A 153 6.11 3.62 10.29
C THR A 153 6.77 4.99 10.40
N ASP A 154 6.20 5.99 9.74
CA ASP A 154 6.69 7.38 9.81
C ASP A 154 6.57 8.00 11.20
N LYS A 155 5.84 7.36 12.13
CA LYS A 155 5.70 7.80 13.53
C LYS A 155 6.88 7.38 14.42
N ALA A 156 7.68 6.41 14.00
CA ALA A 156 8.80 5.90 14.79
C ALA A 156 9.81 7.00 15.14
N TRP A 157 10.23 7.78 14.14
CA TRP A 157 11.25 8.82 14.33
C TRP A 157 10.74 10.02 15.15
N PRO A 158 9.54 10.57 14.91
CA PRO A 158 8.95 11.56 15.81
C PRO A 158 8.83 11.05 17.26
N ALA A 159 8.38 9.82 17.47
CA ALA A 159 8.28 9.23 18.81
C ALA A 159 9.67 9.10 19.46
N THR A 160 10.68 8.66 18.70
CA THR A 160 12.08 8.58 19.17
C THR A 160 12.60 9.95 19.58
N ILE A 161 12.32 11.02 18.83
CA ILE A 161 12.74 12.38 19.19
C ILE A 161 12.06 12.83 20.48
N VAL A 162 10.76 12.55 20.65
CA VAL A 162 10.05 12.87 21.89
C VAL A 162 10.62 12.09 23.08
N ASP A 163 10.94 10.81 22.90
CA ASP A 163 11.58 9.98 23.93
C ASP A 163 12.96 10.50 24.34
N LEU A 164 13.77 10.87 23.35
CA LEU A 164 15.07 11.52 23.57
C LEU A 164 14.91 12.88 24.26
N ALA A 165 13.82 13.60 23.99
CA ALA A 165 13.52 14.88 24.62
C ALA A 165 13.12 14.74 26.09
N VAL A 166 12.25 13.76 26.39
CA VAL A 166 11.86 13.39 27.76
C VAL A 166 13.08 12.92 28.57
N ARG A 167 13.99 12.17 27.96
CA ARG A 167 15.27 11.76 28.59
C ARG A 167 16.33 12.88 28.64
N GLY A 168 16.04 14.07 28.09
CA GLY A 168 16.88 15.26 28.20
C GLY A 168 18.05 15.35 27.22
N TYR A 169 18.04 14.62 26.11
CA TYR A 169 19.06 14.70 25.05
C TYR A 169 18.73 15.73 23.95
N VAL A 170 17.44 16.07 23.79
CA VAL A 170 16.94 16.98 22.75
C VAL A 170 15.91 17.95 23.32
N GLN A 171 15.94 19.20 22.89
CA GLN A 171 14.91 20.20 23.15
C GLN A 171 14.17 20.53 21.85
N ILE A 172 12.85 20.67 21.91
CA ILE A 172 11.98 20.88 20.76
C ILE A 172 11.35 22.26 20.85
N THR A 173 11.62 23.10 19.87
CA THR A 173 11.10 24.48 19.79
C THR A 173 10.26 24.66 18.53
N GLU A 174 9.08 25.26 18.65
CA GLU A 174 8.24 25.60 17.51
C GLU A 174 8.75 26.89 16.82
N ASP A 175 9.09 26.82 15.53
CA ASP A 175 9.57 27.97 14.75
C ASP A 175 8.39 28.92 14.44
N LYS A 176 8.52 30.20 14.81
CA LYS A 176 7.48 31.21 14.58
C LYS A 176 7.30 31.45 13.08
N PRO A 177 6.07 31.42 12.52
CA PRO A 177 5.84 31.86 11.15
C PRO A 177 5.80 33.41 11.10
N TYR A 178 6.96 34.07 11.19
CA TYR A 178 7.08 35.54 11.17
C TYR A 178 6.44 36.20 9.93
N PHE A 179 6.38 35.48 8.80
CA PHE A 179 5.95 36.01 7.51
C PHE A 179 4.42 35.99 7.30
N MET A 180 3.67 35.16 8.05
CA MET A 180 2.26 34.90 7.74
C MET A 180 1.26 35.74 8.55
N GLU A 181 1.63 36.21 9.75
CA GLU A 181 0.83 37.26 10.42
C GLU A 181 0.78 38.54 9.58
N VAL A 182 1.89 38.85 8.89
CA VAL A 182 1.99 40.01 8.01
C VAL A 182 1.14 39.82 6.75
N ILE A 183 1.17 38.64 6.10
CA ILE A 183 0.35 38.37 4.91
C ILE A 183 -1.15 38.29 5.25
N GLN A 184 -1.55 37.68 6.38
CA GLN A 184 -2.95 37.70 6.80
C GLN A 184 -3.43 39.11 7.12
N LYS A 185 -2.62 39.91 7.83
CA LYS A 185 -2.91 41.35 8.01
C LYS A 185 -3.01 42.04 6.65
N PHE A 186 -2.13 41.77 5.69
CA PHE A 186 -2.18 42.34 4.34
C PHE A 186 -3.44 41.91 3.55
N LEU A 187 -3.82 40.63 3.56
CA LEU A 187 -5.00 40.10 2.85
C LEU A 187 -6.31 40.64 3.41
N ILE A 188 -6.32 41.10 4.67
CA ILE A 188 -7.46 41.74 5.33
C ILE A 188 -7.44 43.26 5.11
N ILE A 189 -6.28 43.89 5.23
CA ILE A 189 -6.12 45.36 5.14
C ILE A 189 -6.23 45.85 3.69
N LEU A 190 -5.74 45.08 2.70
CA LEU A 190 -5.72 45.49 1.30
C LEU A 190 -7.14 45.63 0.68
N PRO A 191 -8.06 44.66 0.78
CA PRO A 191 -9.41 44.82 0.22
C PRO A 191 -10.26 45.84 0.98
N LEU A 192 -10.08 45.96 2.30
CA LEU A 192 -10.77 46.98 3.10
C LEU A 192 -10.25 48.39 2.77
N GLY A 193 -8.93 48.53 2.63
CA GLY A 193 -8.28 49.77 2.19
C GLY A 193 -8.65 50.16 0.76
N PHE A 194 -8.74 49.19 -0.15
CA PHE A 194 -9.23 49.39 -1.52
C PHE A 194 -10.69 49.83 -1.53
N PHE A 195 -11.54 49.21 -0.69
CA PHE A 195 -12.94 49.62 -0.55
C PHE A 195 -13.06 51.07 -0.06
N ILE A 196 -12.31 51.45 0.98
CA ILE A 196 -12.28 52.82 1.50
C ILE A 196 -11.76 53.79 0.43
N PHE A 197 -10.72 53.41 -0.32
CA PHE A 197 -10.17 54.22 -1.41
C PHE A 197 -11.19 54.45 -2.53
N VAL A 198 -11.89 53.40 -2.97
CA VAL A 198 -12.95 53.50 -3.98
C VAL A 198 -14.10 54.36 -3.45
N LEU A 199 -14.52 54.18 -2.19
CA LEU A 199 -15.54 55.01 -1.56
C LEU A 199 -15.16 56.50 -1.57
N VAL A 200 -13.92 56.83 -1.19
CA VAL A 200 -13.41 58.21 -1.18
C VAL A 200 -13.35 58.81 -2.58
N LEU A 201 -12.95 58.03 -3.59
CA LEU A 201 -12.96 58.45 -4.99
C LEU A 201 -14.37 58.83 -5.49
N PHE A 202 -15.39 58.03 -5.16
CA PHE A 202 -16.78 58.33 -5.53
C PHE A 202 -17.32 59.57 -4.81
N ILE A 203 -16.91 59.81 -3.55
CA ILE A 203 -17.26 61.02 -2.81
C ILE A 203 -16.61 62.25 -3.47
N PHE A 204 -15.32 62.20 -3.80
CA PHE A 204 -14.60 63.32 -4.41
C PHE A 204 -15.06 63.64 -5.84
N ALA A 205 -15.42 62.61 -6.61
CA ALA A 205 -15.90 62.78 -7.98
C ALA A 205 -17.37 63.27 -8.06
N GLY A 206 -18.06 63.46 -6.93
CA GLY A 206 -19.46 63.90 -6.89
C GLY A 206 -20.44 62.90 -7.53
N SER A 207 -20.03 61.65 -7.71
CA SER A 207 -20.76 60.60 -8.43
C SER A 207 -21.46 59.58 -7.51
N LEU A 208 -21.55 59.91 -6.22
CA LEU A 208 -22.24 59.09 -5.22
C LEU A 208 -23.76 59.28 -5.32
N ASN A 209 -24.40 58.47 -6.17
CA ASN A 209 -25.84 58.50 -6.42
C ASN A 209 -26.54 57.28 -5.79
N TRP A 210 -27.88 57.33 -5.72
CA TRP A 210 -28.70 56.24 -5.18
C TRP A 210 -28.50 54.90 -5.92
N THR A 211 -27.94 54.92 -7.13
CA THR A 211 -27.62 53.72 -7.93
C THR A 211 -26.24 53.11 -7.62
N THR A 212 -25.29 53.87 -7.07
CA THR A 212 -23.92 53.39 -6.78
C THR A 212 -23.76 52.88 -5.34
N LEU A 213 -24.59 53.37 -4.42
CA LEU A 213 -24.64 52.90 -3.01
C LEU A 213 -24.93 51.39 -2.86
N PRO A 214 -25.87 50.77 -3.62
CA PRO A 214 -26.12 49.33 -3.53
C PRO A 214 -24.90 48.51 -3.98
N MET A 215 -24.20 48.92 -5.04
CA MET A 215 -23.00 48.24 -5.51
C MET A 215 -21.89 48.23 -4.45
N LEU A 216 -21.63 49.36 -3.80
CA LEU A 216 -20.64 49.45 -2.71
C LEU A 216 -21.04 48.60 -1.51
N SER A 217 -22.34 48.55 -1.18
CA SER A 217 -22.84 47.69 -0.09
C SER A 217 -22.63 46.19 -0.38
N ILE A 218 -22.80 45.75 -1.63
CA ILE A 218 -22.55 44.35 -2.04
C ILE A 218 -21.06 44.02 -1.90
N ILE A 219 -20.17 44.90 -2.33
CA ILE A 219 -18.71 44.70 -2.20
C ILE A 219 -18.33 44.60 -0.72
N LEU A 220 -18.86 45.48 0.14
CA LEU A 220 -18.61 45.44 1.58
C LEU A 220 -19.14 44.14 2.21
N VAL A 221 -20.32 43.68 1.82
CA VAL A 221 -20.90 42.41 2.30
C VAL A 221 -20.05 41.21 1.85
N ILE A 222 -19.54 41.20 0.63
CA ILE A 222 -18.62 40.16 0.14
C ILE A 222 -17.32 40.17 0.97
N ILE A 223 -16.74 41.34 1.23
CA ILE A 223 -15.53 41.48 2.06
C ILE A 223 -15.80 40.97 3.48
N LEU A 224 -16.94 41.32 4.08
CA LEU A 224 -17.34 40.87 5.42
C LEU A 224 -17.67 39.37 5.46
N ALA A 225 -18.26 38.82 4.39
CA ALA A 225 -18.53 37.39 4.27
C ALA A 225 -17.21 36.59 4.17
N VAL A 226 -16.27 37.05 3.35
CA VAL A 226 -14.90 36.49 3.28
C VAL A 226 -14.22 36.59 4.65
N TYR A 227 -14.33 37.72 5.34
CA TYR A 227 -13.83 37.89 6.71
C TYR A 227 -14.46 36.88 7.69
N ARG A 228 -15.79 36.69 7.61
CA ARG A 228 -16.51 35.74 8.47
C ARG A 228 -16.10 34.30 8.17
N VAL A 229 -15.87 33.93 6.91
CA VAL A 229 -15.37 32.60 6.51
C VAL A 229 -13.94 32.39 7.01
N ILE A 230 -13.04 33.37 6.85
CA ILE A 230 -11.66 33.29 7.37
C ILE A 230 -11.63 33.21 8.90
N ARG A 231 -12.53 33.92 9.60
CA ARG A 231 -12.62 33.90 11.07
C ARG A 231 -13.30 32.63 11.61
N ALA A 232 -14.33 32.13 10.94
CA ALA A 232 -15.01 30.87 11.27
C ALA A 232 -14.11 29.64 10.98
N SER A 233 -13.13 29.78 10.09
CA SER A 233 -12.02 28.86 9.80
C SER A 233 -10.99 28.72 10.95
N GLY A 234 -11.33 29.09 12.19
CA GLY A 234 -10.49 28.87 13.38
C GLY A 234 -9.99 27.42 13.54
N ASN A 235 -10.79 26.43 13.08
CA ASN A 235 -10.42 25.00 13.05
C ASN A 235 -9.58 24.57 11.83
N MET A 236 -9.42 25.40 10.80
CA MET A 236 -8.52 25.13 9.66
C MET A 236 -7.12 25.73 9.83
N LYS A 237 -6.86 26.46 10.93
CA LYS A 237 -5.51 27.01 11.23
C LYS A 237 -4.40 25.96 11.26
N GLY A 238 -4.72 24.71 11.59
CA GLY A 238 -3.77 23.59 11.55
C GLY A 238 -3.68 22.85 10.21
N ALA A 239 -4.61 23.09 9.28
CA ALA A 239 -4.77 22.29 8.07
C ALA A 239 -4.05 22.86 6.83
N ILE A 240 -3.71 24.17 6.82
CA ILE A 240 -3.26 24.85 5.60
C ILE A 240 -1.74 25.09 5.56
N ILE A 241 -1.03 25.11 6.69
CA ILE A 241 0.43 25.35 6.71
C ILE A 241 1.10 24.47 7.76
N PRO A 242 2.00 23.55 7.36
CA PRO A 242 2.69 22.69 8.31
C PRO A 242 3.61 23.51 9.20
N LYS A 243 3.47 23.36 10.53
CA LYS A 243 4.37 23.95 11.52
C LYS A 243 5.81 23.50 11.27
N ASN A 244 6.77 24.37 11.58
CA ASN A 244 8.19 24.02 11.54
C ASN A 244 8.76 23.95 12.94
N TYR A 245 9.79 23.15 13.10
CA TYR A 245 10.39 22.85 14.40
C TYR A 245 11.90 22.97 14.32
N ILE A 246 12.47 23.41 15.43
CA ILE A 246 13.90 23.47 15.68
C ILE A 246 14.17 22.47 16.81
N LEU A 247 15.08 21.54 16.55
CA LEU A 247 15.57 20.57 17.52
C LEU A 247 16.96 21.01 17.94
N GLU A 248 17.22 21.05 19.25
CA GLU A 248 18.52 21.41 19.81
C GLU A 248 19.03 20.28 20.70
N ARG A 249 20.31 19.92 20.57
CA ARG A 249 20.97 18.89 21.38
C ARG A 249 21.47 19.51 22.68
N THR A 250 20.88 19.11 23.80
CA THR A 250 21.14 19.65 25.14
C THR A 250 22.42 19.08 25.77
N ALA A 251 22.77 17.82 25.48
CA ALA A 251 23.96 17.16 26.02
C ALA A 251 24.74 16.42 24.91
N PRO A 252 25.65 17.09 24.18
CA PRO A 252 26.38 16.47 23.07
C PRO A 252 27.35 15.34 23.49
N ASP A 253 27.84 15.40 24.73
CA ASP A 253 28.84 14.45 25.25
C ASP A 253 28.22 13.32 26.10
N LYS A 254 26.95 13.44 26.47
CA LYS A 254 26.22 12.40 27.22
C LYS A 254 25.72 11.34 26.24
N LEU A 255 26.43 10.20 26.18
CA LEU A 255 26.06 9.04 25.37
C LEU A 255 25.56 7.85 26.21
N ASP A 256 25.65 7.95 27.54
CA ASP A 256 25.22 6.92 28.46
C ASP A 256 23.70 6.73 28.39
N GLY A 257 23.23 5.49 28.33
CA GLY A 257 21.79 5.16 28.27
C GLY A 257 21.12 5.39 26.90
N LEU A 258 21.91 5.65 25.85
CA LEU A 258 21.42 5.66 24.47
C LEU A 258 21.70 4.33 23.79
N GLU A 259 20.70 3.83 23.07
CA GLU A 259 20.88 2.69 22.19
C GLU A 259 21.74 3.04 20.99
N ASP A 260 22.26 2.00 20.36
CA ASP A 260 23.23 2.08 19.28
C ASP A 260 22.61 2.63 17.99
N TYR A 261 21.31 2.41 17.78
CA TYR A 261 20.53 3.08 16.74
C TYR A 261 20.25 4.55 17.09
N GLU A 262 20.04 4.90 18.36
CA GLU A 262 19.73 6.26 18.81
C GLU A 262 20.93 7.20 18.65
N LYS A 263 22.12 6.73 19.04
CA LYS A 263 23.38 7.45 18.80
C LYS A 263 23.56 7.78 17.32
N LYS A 264 23.27 6.80 16.46
CA LYS A 264 23.36 6.97 15.01
C LYS A 264 22.28 7.88 14.47
N PHE A 265 21.07 7.82 15.01
CA PHE A 265 19.96 8.70 14.66
C PHE A 265 20.29 10.16 14.97
N LEU A 266 20.80 10.44 16.17
CA LEU A 266 21.28 11.77 16.56
C LEU A 266 22.39 12.27 15.62
N ASN A 267 23.36 11.42 15.30
CA ASN A 267 24.44 11.77 14.38
C ASN A 267 23.91 12.10 12.97
N ILE A 268 22.93 11.35 12.46
CA ILE A 268 22.29 11.62 11.16
C ILE A 268 21.50 12.92 11.19
N LEU A 269 20.79 13.18 12.29
CA LEU A 269 19.94 14.35 12.44
C LEU A 269 20.75 15.64 12.53
N PHE A 270 21.81 15.65 13.34
CA PHE A 270 22.57 16.85 13.63
C PHE A 270 23.84 17.02 12.78
N GLY A 271 24.35 15.95 12.14
CA GLY A 271 25.53 16.01 11.29
C GLY A 271 26.79 16.56 11.98
N GLY A 272 26.90 16.39 13.30
CA GLY A 272 27.95 16.96 14.16
C GLY A 272 27.64 18.34 14.74
N GLY A 273 26.57 18.99 14.30
CA GLY A 273 26.06 20.23 14.89
C GLY A 273 25.26 20.02 16.18
N ARG A 274 24.68 21.11 16.70
CA ARG A 274 23.76 21.08 17.86
C ARG A 274 22.30 21.34 17.49
N VAL A 275 22.03 21.84 16.28
CA VAL A 275 20.69 22.29 15.89
C VAL A 275 20.25 21.64 14.58
N PHE A 276 19.00 21.17 14.53
CA PHE A 276 18.35 20.68 13.32
C PHE A 276 17.02 21.42 13.11
N SER A 277 16.82 22.00 11.92
CA SER A 277 15.60 22.71 11.57
C SER A 277 14.83 21.98 10.47
N THR A 278 13.55 21.66 10.72
CA THR A 278 12.69 21.03 9.70
C THR A 278 12.50 21.94 8.48
N LYS A 279 12.50 23.26 8.69
CA LYS A 279 12.41 24.29 7.64
C LYS A 279 13.65 24.31 6.75
N GLU A 280 14.84 24.29 7.34
CA GLU A 280 16.09 24.24 6.56
C GLU A 280 16.20 22.94 5.78
N MET A 281 15.80 21.82 6.39
CA MET A 281 15.80 20.52 5.72
C MET A 281 14.84 20.49 4.51
N LYS A 282 13.64 21.09 4.64
CA LYS A 282 12.69 21.24 3.52
C LYS A 282 13.25 22.12 2.40
N LYS A 283 14.04 23.15 2.72
CA LYS A 283 14.70 24.05 1.76
C LYS A 283 16.03 23.53 1.22
N ALA A 284 16.57 22.45 1.78
CA ALA A 284 17.86 21.90 1.36
C ALA A 284 17.86 21.39 -0.09
N ARG A 285 19.05 21.38 -0.72
CA ARG A 285 19.27 20.82 -2.06
C ARG A 285 18.88 19.34 -2.11
N ASN A 286 18.34 18.89 -3.25
CA ASN A 286 17.90 17.50 -3.46
C ASN A 286 18.98 16.44 -3.11
N ALA A 287 20.25 16.72 -3.39
CA ALA A 287 21.36 15.83 -3.03
C ALA A 287 21.44 15.57 -1.51
N LYS A 288 21.35 16.63 -0.69
CA LYS A 288 21.36 16.52 0.79
C LYS A 288 20.14 15.75 1.30
N LYS A 289 18.96 15.97 0.71
CA LYS A 289 17.73 15.23 1.04
C LYS A 289 17.86 13.74 0.72
N GLN A 290 18.41 13.40 -0.43
CA GLN A 290 18.65 12.01 -0.84
C GLN A 290 19.67 11.31 0.06
N GLU A 291 20.76 11.99 0.42
CA GLU A 291 21.77 11.46 1.34
C GLU A 291 21.18 11.17 2.72
N PHE A 292 20.38 12.11 3.24
CA PHE A 292 19.66 11.94 4.49
C PHE A 292 18.68 10.76 4.43
N TYR A 293 17.87 10.66 3.36
CA TYR A 293 16.96 9.54 3.16
C TYR A 293 17.69 8.19 3.12
N LYS A 294 18.81 8.11 2.39
CA LYS A 294 19.67 6.91 2.37
C LYS A 294 20.19 6.57 3.76
N SER A 295 20.55 7.57 4.56
CA SER A 295 21.06 7.39 5.93
C SER A 295 19.97 6.90 6.89
N ILE A 296 18.75 7.47 6.82
CA ILE A 296 17.58 6.99 7.56
C ILE A 296 17.17 5.59 7.12
N SER A 297 17.23 5.26 5.84
CA SER A 297 16.96 3.91 5.33
C SER A 297 17.99 2.88 5.86
N LYS A 298 19.27 3.25 5.90
CA LYS A 298 20.32 2.44 6.56
C LYS A 298 20.08 2.31 8.06
N LEU A 299 19.60 3.36 8.71
CA LEU A 299 19.26 3.34 10.14
C LEU A 299 18.07 2.44 10.43
N LYS A 300 17.01 2.47 9.60
CA LYS A 300 15.86 1.57 9.69
C LYS A 300 16.31 0.10 9.70
N ARG A 301 17.24 -0.27 8.81
CA ARG A 301 17.86 -1.60 8.78
C ARG A 301 18.66 -1.93 10.04
N LYS A 302 19.34 -0.94 10.64
CA LYS A 302 20.06 -1.14 11.90
C LYS A 302 19.09 -1.38 13.05
N LEU A 303 18.05 -0.55 13.17
CA LEU A 303 17.01 -0.70 14.18
C LEU A 303 16.35 -2.08 14.14
N TYR A 304 16.04 -2.62 12.95
CA TYR A 304 15.55 -4.00 12.85
C TYR A 304 16.52 -5.04 13.39
N LYS A 305 17.81 -4.92 13.05
CA LYS A 305 18.84 -5.87 13.51
C LYS A 305 19.08 -5.80 15.01
N GLU A 306 19.05 -4.59 15.56
CA GLU A 306 19.22 -4.32 16.99
C GLU A 306 18.03 -4.90 17.75
N THR A 307 16.80 -4.59 17.31
CA THR A 307 15.58 -5.17 17.90
C THR A 307 15.60 -6.70 17.83
N GLU A 308 16.01 -7.28 16.71
CA GLU A 308 16.13 -8.74 16.55
C GLU A 308 17.15 -9.36 17.52
N ALA A 309 18.31 -8.71 17.70
CA ALA A 309 19.35 -9.18 18.60
C ALA A 309 18.99 -9.02 20.07
N ASP A 310 18.30 -7.94 20.43
CA ASP A 310 17.99 -7.61 21.83
C ASP A 310 16.77 -8.38 22.36
N THR A 311 15.79 -8.66 21.49
CA THR A 311 14.52 -9.30 21.90
C THR A 311 14.45 -10.78 21.56
N GLU A 312 15.30 -11.28 20.67
CA GLU A 312 15.23 -12.65 20.10
C GLU A 312 13.83 -13.03 19.59
N ALA A 313 12.97 -12.05 19.30
CA ALA A 313 11.53 -12.23 19.10
C ALA A 313 11.15 -12.81 17.73
N TYR A 314 12.11 -13.01 16.81
CA TYR A 314 11.86 -13.36 15.42
C TYR A 314 12.43 -14.73 15.05
N THR A 315 11.64 -15.55 14.34
CA THR A 315 12.12 -16.83 13.75
C THR A 315 13.00 -16.59 12.52
N VAL A 316 12.63 -15.60 11.71
CA VAL A 316 13.36 -15.17 10.52
C VAL A 316 13.50 -13.66 10.61
N GLY A 317 14.76 -13.20 10.72
CA GLY A 317 15.08 -11.78 10.86
C GLY A 317 14.85 -10.94 9.60
N PHE A 318 14.43 -9.69 9.78
CA PHE A 318 14.24 -8.68 8.72
C PHE A 318 15.49 -8.44 7.85
N SER A 319 16.69 -8.74 8.38
CA SER A 319 17.94 -8.50 7.67
C SER A 319 18.29 -9.58 6.64
N VAL A 320 17.71 -10.77 6.78
CA VAL A 320 17.83 -11.90 5.86
C VAL A 320 16.93 -11.71 4.63
N GLU A 321 15.77 -11.07 4.85
CA GLU A 321 14.75 -10.76 3.84
C GLU A 321 15.37 -10.05 2.61
N GLN A 322 15.99 -8.87 2.76
CA GLN A 322 16.35 -8.05 1.58
C GLN A 322 17.50 -8.58 0.70
N LYS A 323 18.46 -9.33 1.26
CA LYS A 323 19.65 -9.78 0.51
C LYS A 323 19.47 -11.14 -0.15
N ARG A 324 18.72 -12.05 0.47
CA ARG A 324 18.49 -13.39 -0.09
C ARG A 324 17.39 -13.39 -1.15
N VAL A 325 16.37 -12.53 -1.01
CA VAL A 325 15.30 -12.34 -2.03
C VAL A 325 15.91 -12.00 -3.38
N GLY A 326 16.74 -10.95 -3.43
CA GLY A 326 17.35 -10.50 -4.68
C GLY A 326 18.24 -11.57 -5.33
N ILE A 327 19.06 -12.26 -4.53
CA ILE A 327 20.00 -13.27 -5.05
C ILE A 327 19.26 -14.52 -5.55
N ILE A 328 18.25 -15.00 -4.84
CA ILE A 328 17.48 -16.19 -5.24
C ILE A 328 16.62 -15.89 -6.46
N VAL A 329 15.97 -14.72 -6.52
CA VAL A 329 15.24 -14.27 -7.70
C VAL A 329 16.16 -14.15 -8.91
N ILE A 330 17.35 -13.56 -8.73
CA ILE A 330 18.37 -13.48 -9.79
C ILE A 330 18.86 -14.89 -10.19
N ALA A 331 19.10 -15.80 -9.24
CA ALA A 331 19.54 -17.16 -9.51
C ALA A 331 18.47 -17.98 -10.23
N ILE A 332 17.19 -17.78 -9.91
CA ILE A 332 16.05 -18.39 -10.61
C ILE A 332 15.97 -17.82 -12.03
N ILE A 333 16.02 -16.49 -12.19
CA ILE A 333 16.05 -15.81 -13.51
C ILE A 333 17.22 -16.33 -14.36
N ILE A 334 18.41 -16.44 -13.78
CA ILE A 334 19.60 -16.98 -14.45
C ILE A 334 19.39 -18.46 -14.79
N GLY A 335 18.86 -19.26 -13.87
CA GLY A 335 18.54 -20.68 -14.11
C GLY A 335 17.57 -20.84 -15.27
N ILE A 336 16.56 -19.99 -15.36
CA ILE A 336 15.61 -19.95 -16.49
C ILE A 336 16.34 -19.56 -17.77
N VAL A 337 17.09 -18.47 -17.77
CA VAL A 337 17.85 -18.04 -18.96
C VAL A 337 18.81 -19.14 -19.42
N VAL A 338 19.49 -19.83 -18.51
CA VAL A 338 20.44 -20.91 -18.80
C VAL A 338 19.75 -22.19 -19.28
N VAL A 339 18.53 -22.50 -18.81
CA VAL A 339 17.75 -23.64 -19.31
C VAL A 339 17.08 -23.32 -20.65
N GLN A 340 16.68 -22.07 -20.88
CA GLN A 340 15.98 -21.61 -22.08
C GLN A 340 16.93 -21.29 -23.24
N PHE A 341 18.16 -20.87 -22.97
CA PHE A 341 19.16 -20.51 -23.99
C PHE A 341 19.55 -21.72 -24.88
N PRO A 342 19.78 -22.94 -24.36
CA PRO A 342 20.07 -24.12 -25.18
C PRO A 342 18.86 -24.66 -25.95
N GLN A 343 17.65 -24.55 -25.38
CA GLN A 343 16.40 -24.95 -26.07
C GLN A 343 16.02 -23.99 -27.20
N SER A 344 16.42 -22.72 -27.09
CA SER A 344 16.25 -21.72 -28.16
C SER A 344 17.28 -21.87 -29.28
N PHE A 345 18.43 -22.51 -29.00
CA PHE A 345 19.56 -22.58 -29.92
C PHE A 345 19.72 -23.93 -30.65
N SER A 346 19.07 -24.99 -30.16
CA SER A 346 19.13 -26.31 -30.77
C SER A 346 17.82 -26.62 -31.51
N PHE A 347 17.83 -26.55 -32.84
CA PHE A 347 16.82 -27.11 -33.77
C PHE A 347 15.54 -26.29 -34.07
N ILE A 348 15.59 -25.50 -35.14
CA ILE A 348 14.73 -25.60 -36.35
C ILE A 348 13.45 -26.47 -36.18
N SER A 349 12.42 -25.97 -35.49
CA SER A 349 11.05 -26.51 -35.56
C SER A 349 10.03 -25.36 -35.38
N PRO A 350 8.93 -25.28 -36.16
CA PRO A 350 8.00 -24.15 -36.15
C PRO A 350 7.12 -24.03 -34.89
N TYR A 351 7.29 -24.91 -33.91
CA TYR A 351 6.40 -25.01 -32.75
C TYR A 351 7.21 -24.85 -31.47
N ILE A 352 7.58 -23.61 -31.15
CA ILE A 352 7.75 -23.26 -29.74
C ILE A 352 6.38 -23.50 -29.12
N ASN A 353 6.20 -24.64 -28.45
CA ASN A 353 4.94 -25.03 -27.84
C ASN A 353 4.61 -23.98 -26.76
N ASP A 354 3.69 -23.09 -27.09
CA ASP A 354 3.13 -22.03 -26.24
C ASP A 354 2.79 -22.52 -24.83
N GLN A 355 2.37 -23.78 -24.71
CA GLN A 355 2.10 -24.46 -23.45
C GLN A 355 3.33 -24.69 -22.58
N GLY A 356 4.49 -24.96 -23.18
CA GLY A 356 5.75 -25.12 -22.46
C GLY A 356 6.17 -23.81 -21.80
N ILE A 357 6.03 -22.69 -22.52
CA ILE A 357 6.28 -21.35 -21.97
C ILE A 357 5.32 -21.06 -20.81
N ALA A 358 4.02 -21.32 -20.99
CA ALA A 358 3.02 -21.09 -19.94
C ALA A 358 3.28 -21.90 -18.67
N PHE A 359 3.69 -23.17 -18.80
CA PHE A 359 4.08 -24.02 -17.68
C PHE A 359 5.27 -23.42 -16.90
N TRP A 360 6.32 -23.00 -17.60
CA TRP A 360 7.50 -22.42 -16.95
C TRP A 360 7.19 -21.09 -16.27
N ILE A 361 6.44 -20.19 -16.91
CA ILE A 361 5.99 -18.94 -16.28
C ILE A 361 5.22 -19.23 -14.99
N SER A 362 4.34 -20.24 -15.02
CA SER A 362 3.57 -20.67 -13.85
C SER A 362 4.46 -21.20 -12.73
N LEU A 363 5.51 -21.96 -13.05
CA LEU A 363 6.47 -22.47 -12.08
C LEU A 363 7.28 -21.33 -11.43
N ILE A 364 7.69 -20.34 -12.22
CA ILE A 364 8.39 -19.15 -11.71
C ILE A 364 7.49 -18.38 -10.76
N LEU A 365 6.25 -18.13 -11.18
CA LEU A 365 5.27 -17.43 -10.38
C LEU A 365 4.99 -18.18 -9.06
N ALA A 366 4.86 -19.52 -9.12
CA ALA A 366 4.72 -20.36 -7.93
C ALA A 366 5.89 -20.24 -6.96
N VAL A 367 7.13 -20.29 -7.45
CA VAL A 367 8.32 -20.13 -6.60
C VAL A 367 8.35 -18.74 -5.97
N LEU A 368 8.03 -17.69 -6.74
CA LEU A 368 7.96 -16.32 -6.20
C LEU A 368 6.88 -16.18 -5.12
N ILE A 369 5.70 -16.79 -5.32
CA ILE A 369 4.60 -16.80 -4.34
C ILE A 369 5.05 -17.55 -3.07
N ILE A 370 5.52 -18.79 -3.18
CA ILE A 370 5.95 -19.58 -2.03
C ILE A 370 7.05 -18.83 -1.26
N TYR A 371 8.01 -18.27 -1.99
CA TYR A 371 9.11 -17.53 -1.41
C TYR A 371 8.65 -16.26 -0.69
N SER A 372 7.72 -15.47 -1.24
CA SER A 372 7.19 -14.29 -0.54
C SER A 372 6.52 -14.67 0.78
N PHE A 373 5.75 -15.76 0.80
CA PHE A 373 5.08 -16.22 2.02
C PHE A 373 6.02 -16.87 3.06
N LEU A 374 7.19 -17.36 2.67
CA LEU A 374 8.16 -17.98 3.58
C LEU A 374 9.14 -16.97 4.20
N HIS A 375 9.40 -15.85 3.53
CA HIS A 375 10.46 -14.92 3.91
C HIS A 375 9.99 -13.63 4.57
N ASP A 376 8.68 -13.43 4.73
CA ASP A 376 8.16 -12.39 5.61
C ASP A 376 8.74 -12.59 7.02
N ALA A 377 9.32 -11.54 7.61
CA ALA A 377 9.77 -11.59 8.99
C ALA A 377 8.58 -11.90 9.90
N ARG A 378 8.69 -12.97 10.71
CA ARG A 378 7.61 -13.47 11.57
C ARG A 378 8.09 -13.65 12.99
N LEU A 379 7.27 -13.20 13.93
CA LEU A 379 7.50 -13.40 15.35
C LEU A 379 7.52 -14.89 15.69
N ASN A 380 8.46 -15.30 16.55
CA ASN A 380 8.43 -16.62 17.17
C ASN A 380 7.40 -16.63 18.32
N LYS A 381 7.26 -17.78 19.00
CA LYS A 381 6.30 -17.91 20.10
C LYS A 381 6.54 -16.89 21.23
N GLU A 382 7.81 -16.61 21.54
CA GLU A 382 8.18 -15.63 22.58
C GLU A 382 7.90 -14.20 22.12
N GLY A 383 8.23 -13.87 20.87
CA GLY A 383 7.90 -12.60 20.24
C GLY A 383 6.41 -12.33 20.13
N GLN A 384 5.58 -13.36 19.93
CA GLN A 384 4.13 -13.22 19.99
C GLN A 384 3.64 -12.89 21.40
N ILE A 385 4.21 -13.51 22.44
CA ILE A 385 3.91 -13.18 23.84
C ILE A 385 4.34 -11.74 24.13
N LEU A 386 5.54 -11.34 23.69
CA LEU A 386 6.03 -9.97 23.85
C LEU A 386 5.11 -8.96 23.14
N ARG A 387 4.66 -9.28 21.91
CA ARG A 387 3.67 -8.47 21.18
C ARG A 387 2.35 -8.37 21.94
N GLU A 388 1.87 -9.44 22.55
CA GLU A 388 0.67 -9.40 23.40
C GLU A 388 0.85 -8.53 24.65
N GLU A 389 2.02 -8.57 25.29
CA GLU A 389 2.33 -7.70 26.43
C GLU A 389 2.35 -6.23 26.01
N TRP A 390 2.93 -5.91 24.85
CA TRP A 390 2.87 -4.56 24.28
C TRP A 390 1.45 -4.13 23.90
N LEU A 391 0.62 -5.04 23.39
CA LEU A 391 -0.80 -4.79 23.16
C LEU A 391 -1.54 -4.54 24.48
N GLY A 392 -1.12 -5.20 25.56
CA GLY A 392 -1.58 -4.95 26.92
C GLY A 392 -1.23 -3.55 27.41
N PHE A 393 -0.01 -3.10 27.15
CA PHE A 393 0.42 -1.73 27.48
C PHE A 393 -0.33 -0.69 26.64
N LYS A 394 -0.53 -0.97 25.34
CA LYS A 394 -1.39 -0.16 24.48
C LYS A 394 -2.82 -0.08 25.03
N LEU A 395 -3.39 -1.19 25.49
CA LEU A 395 -4.72 -1.23 26.08
C LEU A 395 -4.80 -0.33 27.32
N TYR A 396 -3.77 -0.34 28.18
CA TYR A 396 -3.65 0.58 29.30
C TYR A 396 -3.66 2.05 28.87
N LEU A 397 -2.86 2.42 27.85
CA LEU A 397 -2.83 3.79 27.31
C LEU A 397 -4.16 4.22 26.65
N GLU A 398 -4.90 3.27 26.06
CA GLU A 398 -6.18 3.53 25.41
C GLU A 398 -7.36 3.66 26.38
N THR A 399 -7.42 2.76 27.37
CA THR A 399 -8.57 2.63 28.27
C THR A 399 -8.41 3.47 29.51
N ALA A 400 -7.16 3.69 29.94
CA ALA A 400 -6.72 4.53 31.04
C ALA A 400 -7.87 4.86 32.01
N GLU A 401 -8.31 3.84 32.76
CA GLU A 401 -9.47 3.96 33.65
C GLU A 401 -9.22 5.10 34.64
N LYS A 402 -9.94 6.20 34.44
CA LYS A 402 -9.88 7.46 35.22
C LYS A 402 -9.95 7.25 36.74
N TYR A 403 -10.43 6.10 37.21
CA TYR A 403 -10.66 5.78 38.62
C TYR A 403 -9.64 4.80 39.26
N ARG A 404 -8.67 4.26 38.51
CA ARG A 404 -7.64 3.34 39.04
C ARG A 404 -6.22 3.91 39.02
N MET A 405 -5.98 5.02 38.32
CA MET A 405 -4.70 5.70 38.36
C MET A 405 -4.69 6.74 39.49
N GLN A 406 -4.48 6.28 40.73
CA GLN A 406 -4.45 7.16 41.91
C GLN A 406 -3.30 8.19 41.89
N ASN A 407 -2.31 8.03 40.99
CA ASN A 407 -1.12 8.89 40.88
C ASN A 407 -0.87 9.34 39.42
N LEU A 408 -1.84 9.98 38.77
CA LEU A 408 -1.64 10.64 37.47
C LEU A 408 -0.75 11.87 37.65
N ASN A 409 0.57 11.68 37.56
CA ASN A 409 1.55 12.75 37.63
C ASN A 409 1.97 13.21 36.22
N PRO A 410 2.38 14.49 36.04
CA PRO A 410 2.94 15.00 34.78
C PRO A 410 4.07 14.10 34.23
N ASP A 411 4.90 13.56 35.11
CA ASP A 411 6.03 12.70 34.75
C ASP A 411 5.59 11.40 34.04
N VAL A 412 4.47 10.80 34.47
CA VAL A 412 3.94 9.57 33.86
C VAL A 412 3.44 9.86 32.44
N PHE A 413 2.79 11.01 32.28
CA PHE A 413 2.32 11.46 30.99
C PHE A 413 3.48 11.68 30.01
N GLU A 414 4.53 12.38 30.44
CA GLU A 414 5.72 12.62 29.63
C GLU A 414 6.45 11.31 29.29
N LYS A 415 6.64 10.44 30.29
CA LYS A 415 7.30 9.12 30.13
C LYS A 415 6.62 8.25 29.07
N TYR A 416 5.28 8.24 29.02
CA TYR A 416 4.52 7.37 28.12
C TYR A 416 4.02 8.02 26.84
N LEU A 417 4.23 9.33 26.68
CA LEU A 417 3.88 10.05 25.45
C LEU A 417 4.52 9.44 24.19
N PRO A 418 5.83 9.12 24.15
CA PRO A 418 6.44 8.48 22.97
C PRO A 418 5.74 7.19 22.56
N TYR A 419 5.35 6.36 23.52
CA TYR A 419 4.66 5.09 23.29
C TYR A 419 3.22 5.31 22.79
N ALA A 420 2.53 6.32 23.30
CA ALA A 420 1.21 6.69 22.80
C ALA A 420 1.26 7.10 21.32
N ILE A 421 2.34 7.78 20.89
CA ILE A 421 2.56 8.20 19.50
C ILE A 421 2.76 6.98 18.58
N ILE A 422 3.61 6.01 18.96
CA ILE A 422 3.84 4.82 18.14
C ILE A 422 2.54 4.01 17.99
N PHE A 423 1.72 3.90 19.05
CA PHE A 423 0.47 3.16 19.01
C PHE A 423 -0.68 3.89 18.34
N GLY A 424 -0.54 5.20 18.10
CA GLY A 424 -1.60 6.02 17.50
C GLY A 424 -2.72 6.38 18.48
N VAL A 425 -2.44 6.33 19.78
CA VAL A 425 -3.41 6.53 20.87
C VAL A 425 -3.14 7.84 21.63
N GLU A 426 -2.25 8.69 21.11
CA GLU A 426 -1.84 9.96 21.71
C GLU A 426 -3.00 10.89 22.06
N LYS A 427 -4.09 10.88 21.27
CA LYS A 427 -5.28 11.69 21.52
C LYS A 427 -6.07 11.19 22.72
N LYS A 428 -6.24 9.86 22.83
CA LYS A 428 -6.91 9.23 23.97
C LYS A 428 -6.08 9.43 25.23
N TRP A 429 -4.76 9.24 25.12
CA TRP A 429 -3.80 9.47 26.20
C TRP A 429 -3.86 10.92 26.69
N ALA A 430 -3.70 11.92 25.82
CA ALA A 430 -3.78 13.35 26.20
C ALA A 430 -5.09 13.71 26.92
N LYS A 431 -6.21 13.15 26.45
CA LYS A 431 -7.54 13.41 27.01
C LYS A 431 -7.66 12.97 28.47
N THR A 432 -6.96 11.91 28.88
CA THR A 432 -6.98 11.43 30.28
C THR A 432 -6.36 12.44 31.25
N PHE A 433 -5.51 13.33 30.73
CA PHE A 433 -4.78 14.35 31.46
C PHE A 433 -5.38 15.76 31.30
N GLU A 434 -6.46 15.95 30.50
CA GLU A 434 -7.14 17.25 30.32
C GLU A 434 -7.68 17.85 31.61
N SER A 435 -8.14 17.02 32.55
CA SER A 435 -8.71 17.48 33.82
C SER A 435 -7.68 17.87 34.88
N ILE A 436 -6.39 17.61 34.64
CA ILE A 436 -5.31 17.89 35.58
C ILE A 436 -4.52 19.07 35.01
N ASN A 437 -4.31 20.11 35.84
CA ASN A 437 -3.53 21.27 35.41
C ASN A 437 -2.04 20.91 35.39
N MET A 438 -1.53 20.53 34.22
CA MET A 438 -0.13 20.18 34.01
C MET A 438 0.73 21.39 33.63
N PRO A 439 1.93 21.56 34.22
CA PRO A 439 2.93 22.48 33.69
C PRO A 439 3.37 22.04 32.29
N ALA A 440 3.88 22.98 31.49
CA ALA A 440 4.46 22.64 30.21
C ALA A 440 5.76 21.83 30.40
N PRO A 441 6.00 20.78 29.59
CA PRO A 441 7.23 20.01 29.66
C PRO A 441 8.45 20.89 29.39
N SER A 442 9.51 20.72 30.18
CA SER A 442 10.75 21.50 30.04
C SER A 442 11.44 21.29 28.69
N TRP A 443 11.20 20.17 28.03
CA TRP A 443 11.80 19.84 26.74
C TRP A 443 11.05 20.46 25.54
N TYR A 444 9.84 20.99 25.73
CA TYR A 444 9.04 21.58 24.63
C TYR A 444 8.74 23.07 24.81
N HIS A 445 9.09 23.84 23.79
CA HIS A 445 8.86 25.28 23.76
C HIS A 445 7.94 25.65 22.59
N GLY A 446 6.64 25.77 22.90
CA GLY A 446 5.61 26.18 21.93
C GLY A 446 5.62 27.68 21.64
N ALA A 447 5.02 28.09 20.52
CA ALA A 447 4.98 29.50 20.09
C ALA A 447 4.33 30.47 21.11
N GLY A 448 3.46 29.96 22.00
CA GLY A 448 2.83 30.74 23.08
C GLY A 448 3.75 31.04 24.28
N ALA A 449 4.84 30.31 24.45
CA ALA A 449 5.77 30.50 25.58
C ALA A 449 6.70 31.72 25.41
N TYR A 450 6.83 32.25 24.20
CA TYR A 450 7.71 33.39 23.88
C TYR A 450 6.95 34.69 23.56
N ALA A 451 5.65 34.78 23.85
CA ALA A 451 4.80 35.88 23.43
C ALA A 451 4.60 36.98 24.50
N VAL A 452 5.07 36.78 25.73
CA VAL A 452 4.99 37.81 26.78
C VAL A 452 6.36 37.94 27.42
N GLY A 453 7.00 39.09 27.20
CA GLY A 453 8.32 39.37 27.74
C GLY A 453 8.34 39.25 29.27
N GLY A 454 9.36 38.56 29.78
CA GLY A 454 9.88 38.78 31.13
C GLY A 454 8.95 38.59 32.33
N GLY A 455 7.87 37.80 32.24
CA GLY A 455 6.95 37.59 33.36
C GLY A 455 6.45 36.14 33.45
N ASN A 456 6.64 35.55 34.63
CA ASN A 456 6.17 34.23 35.10
C ASN A 456 5.04 33.58 34.26
N LEU A 457 5.42 32.57 33.47
CA LEU A 457 4.52 31.71 32.70
C LEU A 457 3.99 30.56 33.57
N SER A 458 3.17 30.87 34.56
CA SER A 458 2.37 29.90 35.29
C SER A 458 0.92 29.97 34.80
N GLY A 459 0.55 29.20 33.76
CA GLY A 459 -0.89 29.03 33.46
C GLY A 459 -1.34 28.76 32.03
N GLN A 460 -0.58 28.06 31.18
CA GLN A 460 -1.16 27.49 29.96
C GLN A 460 -1.15 25.97 30.03
N SER A 461 -2.35 25.38 30.04
CA SER A 461 -2.58 23.94 30.08
C SER A 461 -2.03 23.28 28.81
N PHE A 462 -1.11 22.34 28.99
CA PHE A 462 -0.45 21.59 27.91
C PHE A 462 -1.40 20.66 27.11
N SER A 463 -2.55 20.31 27.66
CA SER A 463 -3.37 19.20 27.12
C SER A 463 -4.01 19.46 25.74
N PRO A 464 -4.65 20.61 25.45
CA PRO A 464 -5.22 20.90 24.12
C PRO A 464 -4.16 21.06 23.01
N SER A 465 -2.93 21.45 23.38
CA SER A 465 -1.84 21.67 22.43
C SER A 465 -1.13 20.39 22.01
N LEU A 466 -1.21 19.30 22.80
CA LEU A 466 -0.47 18.06 22.52
C LEU A 466 -0.93 17.37 21.23
N SER A 467 -2.24 17.12 21.06
CA SER A 467 -2.74 16.43 19.86
C SER A 467 -2.39 17.20 18.58
N SER A 468 -2.39 18.54 18.68
CA SER A 468 -1.99 19.46 17.63
C SER A 468 -0.47 19.43 17.44
N PHE A 469 0.33 19.39 18.51
CA PHE A 469 1.78 19.20 18.48
C PHE A 469 2.17 17.89 17.80
N THR A 470 1.73 16.73 18.29
CA THR A 470 2.15 15.41 17.76
C THR A 470 1.84 15.28 16.28
N SER A 471 0.63 15.68 15.86
CA SER A 471 0.21 15.59 14.46
C SER A 471 1.03 16.52 13.56
N SER A 472 1.21 17.78 13.95
CA SER A 472 1.98 18.75 13.17
C SER A 472 3.49 18.50 13.20
N PHE A 473 4.04 18.02 14.32
CA PHE A 473 5.43 17.61 14.48
C PHE A 473 5.75 16.39 13.60
N SER A 474 4.93 15.35 13.69
CA SER A 474 5.08 14.14 12.85
C SER A 474 4.98 14.49 11.37
N ALA A 475 4.01 15.33 10.97
CA ALA A 475 3.88 15.78 9.59
C ALA A 475 5.08 16.64 9.13
N SER A 476 5.62 17.49 10.01
CA SER A 476 6.78 18.33 9.69
C SER A 476 8.03 17.50 9.48
N LEU A 477 8.28 16.50 10.34
CA LEU A 477 9.38 15.56 10.19
C LEU A 477 9.21 14.67 8.96
N ALA A 478 8.03 14.07 8.80
CA ALA A 478 7.72 13.24 7.65
C ALA A 478 7.95 13.99 6.35
N SER A 479 7.46 15.23 6.21
CA SER A 479 7.69 16.07 5.03
C SER A 479 9.16 16.47 4.83
N SER A 480 9.92 16.70 5.90
CA SER A 480 11.37 16.89 5.82
C SER A 480 12.10 15.63 5.34
N PHE A 481 11.60 14.44 5.69
CA PHE A 481 12.23 13.15 5.39
C PHE A 481 11.79 12.54 4.05
N SER A 482 10.56 12.81 3.60
CA SER A 482 9.93 12.21 2.41
C SER A 482 10.16 12.98 1.11
N SER A 483 10.67 14.22 1.18
CA SER A 483 10.95 15.09 0.01
C SER A 483 12.05 14.58 -0.96
N ALA A 484 12.42 13.30 -0.88
CA ALA A 484 13.39 12.60 -1.72
C ALA A 484 12.80 11.46 -2.58
N GLY A 485 11.51 11.12 -2.44
CA GLY A 485 10.90 9.93 -3.07
C GLY A 485 10.13 10.13 -4.38
N SER A 486 9.93 11.37 -4.86
CA SER A 486 9.15 11.63 -6.08
C SER A 486 10.00 11.45 -7.34
N GLY A 487 10.20 10.19 -7.74
CA GLY A 487 10.94 9.82 -8.94
C GLY A 487 10.98 8.31 -9.16
N GLY A 488 9.84 7.65 -9.12
CA GLY A 488 9.72 6.22 -9.38
C GLY A 488 8.27 5.77 -9.31
N ALA A 489 7.65 5.57 -10.48
CA ALA A 489 6.34 4.96 -10.59
C ALA A 489 6.39 3.52 -10.04
N GLY A 490 5.67 3.27 -8.95
CA GLY A 490 5.47 1.97 -8.35
C GLY A 490 4.16 2.02 -7.57
N GLY A 491 3.05 1.75 -8.26
CA GLY A 491 1.72 1.74 -7.69
C GLY A 491 1.58 0.63 -6.65
N GLY A 492 1.67 0.99 -5.38
CA GLY A 492 1.19 0.19 -4.26
C GLY A 492 -0.10 0.80 -3.76
N GLY A 493 -1.23 0.44 -4.38
CA GLY A 493 -2.55 0.79 -3.89
C GLY A 493 -2.80 0.11 -2.55
N GLY A 494 -2.78 0.86 -1.46
CA GLY A 494 -3.24 0.40 -0.17
C GLY A 494 -4.74 0.18 -0.21
N ALA A 495 -5.17 -1.08 -0.27
CA ALA A 495 -6.54 -1.45 0.07
C ALA A 495 -6.73 -1.23 1.57
N GLY A 496 -7.48 -0.18 1.91
CA GLY A 496 -7.90 0.10 3.28
C GLY A 496 -8.81 -1.01 3.80
N GLY A 497 -8.31 -1.81 4.73
CA GLY A 497 -9.12 -2.68 5.57
C GLY A 497 -9.86 -1.84 6.61
N GLY A 498 -11.05 -1.36 6.24
CA GLY A 498 -12.01 -0.77 7.18
C GLY A 498 -12.70 -1.85 7.99
N GLY A 499 -12.16 -2.17 9.16
CA GLY A 499 -12.84 -2.97 10.19
C GLY A 499 -13.84 -2.11 10.95
N GLY A 500 -15.07 -2.01 10.46
CA GLY A 500 -16.19 -1.40 11.16
C GLY A 500 -16.93 -2.45 11.99
N GLY A 501 -16.59 -2.57 13.27
CA GLY A 501 -17.40 -3.28 14.26
C GLY A 501 -18.54 -2.39 14.73
N GLY A 502 -19.77 -2.71 14.33
CA GLY A 502 -21.00 -2.14 14.88
C GLY A 502 -21.68 -3.19 15.75
N GLY A 503 -21.54 -3.04 17.06
CA GLY A 503 -22.40 -3.70 18.04
C GLY A 503 -23.61 -2.82 18.38
N GLY A 504 -24.72 -3.47 18.67
CA GLY A 504 -25.98 -2.86 19.12
C GLY A 504 -27.15 -3.47 18.35
N GLY A 505 -28.19 -4.01 18.96
CA GLY A 505 -28.60 -4.07 20.35
C GLY A 505 -29.93 -4.82 20.37
N ALA A 506 -30.25 -5.38 21.51
CA ALA A 506 -31.50 -6.07 21.76
C ALA A 506 -32.72 -5.16 21.53
N SER A 507 -33.72 -5.71 20.84
CA SER A 507 -35.15 -5.56 21.10
C SER A 507 -35.88 -6.67 20.38
#